data_AF-A0A1Y3WCN2-F1
#
_entry.id   AF-A0A1Y3WCN2-F1
#
_cell.length_a   1.000
_cell.length_b   1.000
_cell.length_c   1.000
_cell.angle_alpha   90.00
_cell.angle_beta   90.00
_cell.angle_gamma   90.00
#
_symmetry.space_group_name_H-M   'P 1'
#
loop_
_entity.id
_entity.type
_entity.pdbx_description
1 polymer ?
#
loop_
_entity_poly.entity_id
_entity_poly.type
_entity_poly.pdbx_seq_one_letter_code
_entity_poly.pdbx_strand_id
1 'polypeptide(L)'
;MNPKDSQWAEWMKNPAIRNLDPLKQELIRTAFERTQGKTGRNLAPVMMSLITQANQKGIRFSEDEMTLILQFLKEGKSKEEQARIDQMVAFVNAAWKKRN
;
A
#
# COMPACT_ATOMS: atom_id res chain seq x y z
N MET A 1 11.16 1.08 -22.44
CA MET A 1 11.05 0.94 -20.98
C MET A 1 9.60 0.70 -20.60
N ASN A 2 9.33 -0.26 -19.73
CA ASN A 2 7.97 -0.55 -19.28
C ASN A 2 7.56 0.55 -18.28
N PRO A 3 6.42 1.23 -18.45
CA PRO A 3 6.00 2.32 -17.54
C PRO A 3 5.80 1.86 -16.08
N LYS A 4 5.75 0.54 -15.86
CA LYS A 4 5.55 -0.12 -14.55
C LYS A 4 6.78 -0.04 -13.64
N ASP A 5 7.98 -0.04 -14.21
CA ASP A 5 9.23 0.06 -13.43
C ASP A 5 9.49 1.50 -12.95
N SER A 6 8.99 2.50 -13.67
CA SER A 6 9.23 3.92 -13.38
C SER A 6 8.62 4.38 -12.07
N GLN A 7 7.41 3.92 -11.72
CA GLN A 7 6.75 4.35 -10.50
C GLN A 7 7.21 3.55 -9.28
N TRP A 8 7.59 2.28 -9.42
CA TRP A 8 8.28 1.55 -8.34
C TRP A 8 9.65 2.18 -8.02
N ALA A 9 10.36 2.68 -9.03
CA ALA A 9 11.61 3.40 -8.82
C ALA A 9 11.42 4.67 -7.97
N GLU A 10 10.32 5.41 -8.16
CA GLU A 10 9.96 6.57 -7.32
C GLU A 10 9.76 6.17 -5.86
N TRP A 11 9.11 5.02 -5.60
CA TRP A 11 8.95 4.51 -4.24
C TRP A 11 10.29 4.13 -3.62
N MET A 12 11.17 3.49 -4.40
CA MET A 12 12.52 3.09 -3.96
C MET A 12 13.45 4.28 -3.71
N LYS A 13 13.13 5.48 -4.24
CA LYS A 13 13.83 6.73 -3.85
C LYS A 13 13.54 7.12 -2.41
N ASN A 14 12.40 6.69 -1.85
CA ASN A 14 12.08 6.95 -0.46
C ASN A 14 12.87 6.01 0.45
N PRO A 15 13.75 6.52 1.33
CA PRO A 15 14.51 5.68 2.25
C PRO A 15 13.61 4.87 3.18
N ALA A 16 12.39 5.33 3.46
CA ALA A 16 11.42 4.59 4.26
C ALA A 16 10.94 3.31 3.57
N ILE A 17 10.87 3.24 2.24
CA ILE A 17 10.59 2.00 1.49
C ILE A 17 11.89 1.18 1.33
N ARG A 18 12.99 1.86 0.99
CA ARG A 18 14.27 1.21 0.70
C ARG A 18 14.85 0.45 1.91
N ASN A 19 14.63 0.99 3.11
CA ASN A 19 15.13 0.41 4.35
C ASN A 19 14.16 -0.60 4.99
N LEU A 20 13.00 -0.88 4.37
CA LEU A 20 12.09 -1.92 4.87
C LEU A 20 12.72 -3.30 4.75
N ASP A 21 12.25 -4.22 5.58
CA ASP A 21 12.57 -5.64 5.42
C ASP A 21 12.28 -6.11 3.99
N PRO A 22 13.13 -6.96 3.39
CA PRO A 22 12.93 -7.47 2.04
C PRO A 22 11.54 -8.10 1.84
N LEU A 23 11.02 -8.78 2.87
CA LEU A 23 9.69 -9.36 2.84
C LEU A 23 8.58 -8.31 2.82
N LYS A 24 8.74 -7.18 3.52
CA LYS A 24 7.81 -6.05 3.45
C LYS A 24 7.85 -5.40 2.07
N GLN A 25 9.04 -5.22 1.50
CA GLN A 25 9.19 -4.68 0.15
C GLN A 25 8.49 -5.55 -0.89
N GLU A 26 8.64 -6.87 -0.82
CA GLU A 26 7.97 -7.82 -1.72
C GLU A 26 6.43 -7.72 -1.61
N LEU A 27 5.91 -7.64 -0.38
CA LEU A 27 4.49 -7.48 -0.14
C LEU A 27 3.98 -6.16 -0.75
N ILE A 28 4.64 -5.04 -0.44
CA ILE A 28 4.26 -3.72 -0.97
C ILE A 28 4.32 -3.72 -2.50
N ARG A 29 5.38 -4.28 -3.09
CA ARG A 29 5.51 -4.45 -4.54
C ARG A 29 4.34 -5.26 -5.11
N THR A 30 3.98 -6.36 -4.47
CA THR A 30 2.86 -7.21 -4.90
C THR A 30 1.53 -6.47 -4.81
N ALA A 31 1.29 -5.70 -3.74
CA ALA A 31 0.10 -4.84 -3.63
C ALA A 31 0.12 -3.74 -4.70
N PHE A 32 1.25 -3.10 -4.91
CA PHE A 32 1.43 -2.08 -5.93
C PHE A 32 1.10 -2.63 -7.32
N GLU A 33 1.70 -3.76 -7.71
CA GLU A 33 1.42 -4.43 -8.98
C GLU A 33 -0.05 -4.85 -9.12
N ARG A 34 -0.71 -5.24 -8.02
CA ARG A 34 -2.15 -5.61 -8.01
C ARG A 34 -3.10 -4.42 -8.05
N THR A 35 -2.64 -3.23 -7.65
CA THR A 35 -3.44 -1.98 -7.59
C THR A 35 -3.14 -1.04 -8.76
N GLN A 36 -1.99 -1.21 -9.41
CA GLN A 36 -1.63 -0.62 -10.70
C GLN A 36 -2.57 -1.16 -11.79
N GLY A 37 -3.32 -0.27 -12.43
CA GLY A 37 -4.33 -0.62 -13.44
C GLY A 37 -5.72 -1.02 -12.92
N LYS A 38 -5.93 -1.13 -11.59
CA LYS A 38 -7.26 -1.31 -10.98
C LYS A 38 -7.72 -0.02 -10.31
N THR A 39 -9.02 0.28 -10.43
CA THR A 39 -9.66 1.43 -9.79
C THR A 39 -9.88 1.19 -8.30
N GLY A 40 -9.99 2.28 -7.51
CA GLY A 40 -10.22 2.33 -6.05
C GLY A 40 -11.17 1.28 -5.46
N ARG A 41 -12.14 0.80 -6.24
CA ARG A 41 -13.14 -0.21 -5.82
C ARG A 41 -12.56 -1.60 -5.55
N ASN A 42 -11.40 -1.91 -6.14
CA ASN A 42 -10.71 -3.20 -5.97
C ASN A 42 -9.53 -3.14 -4.99
N LEU A 43 -9.23 -1.98 -4.41
CA LEU A 43 -8.09 -1.79 -3.50
C LEU A 43 -8.32 -2.39 -2.11
N ALA A 44 -9.55 -2.31 -1.57
CA ALA A 44 -9.88 -2.87 -0.26
C ALA A 44 -9.61 -4.38 -0.12
N PRO A 45 -10.10 -5.25 -1.02
CA PRO A 45 -9.78 -6.68 -0.95
C PRO A 45 -8.29 -6.97 -1.20
N VAL A 46 -7.58 -6.12 -1.97
CA VAL A 46 -6.13 -6.27 -2.18
C VAL A 46 -5.36 -5.90 -0.91
N MET A 47 -5.70 -4.80 -0.24
CA MET A 47 -5.08 -4.41 1.03
C MET A 47 -5.38 -5.41 2.13
N MET A 48 -6.60 -5.94 2.21
CA MET A 48 -6.94 -6.98 3.17
C MET A 48 -6.15 -8.26 2.90
N SER A 49 -6.01 -8.65 1.63
CA SER A 49 -5.16 -9.77 1.22
C SER A 49 -3.68 -9.52 1.54
N LEU A 50 -3.20 -8.28 1.41
CA LEU A 50 -1.85 -7.87 1.78
C LEU A 50 -1.62 -8.00 3.28
N ILE A 51 -2.53 -7.45 4.09
CA ILE A 51 -2.46 -7.51 5.57
C ILE A 51 -2.51 -8.96 6.04
N THR A 52 -3.39 -9.78 5.46
CA THR A 52 -3.45 -11.22 5.79
C THR A 52 -2.17 -11.94 5.42
N GLN A 53 -1.60 -11.71 4.23
CA GLN A 53 -0.31 -12.29 3.84
C GLN A 53 0.84 -11.81 4.72
N ALA A 54 0.85 -10.53 5.10
CA ALA A 54 1.83 -9.97 6.02
C ALA A 54 1.73 -10.66 7.39
N ASN A 55 0.52 -10.74 7.95
CA ASN A 55 0.27 -11.41 9.23
C ASN A 55 0.67 -12.90 9.19
N GLN A 56 0.37 -13.61 8.09
CA GLN A 56 0.78 -15.01 7.90
C GLN A 56 2.30 -15.17 7.87
N LYS A 57 3.02 -14.21 7.27
CA LYS A 57 4.48 -14.17 7.26
C LYS A 57 5.07 -13.62 8.58
N GLY A 58 4.25 -13.32 9.59
CA GLY A 58 4.69 -12.70 10.86
C GLY A 58 5.09 -11.23 10.73
N ILE A 59 4.75 -10.60 9.62
CA ILE A 59 5.11 -9.22 9.28
C ILE A 59 3.99 -8.29 9.70
N ARG A 60 4.34 -7.27 10.47
CA ARG A 60 3.46 -6.16 10.82
C ARG A 60 3.99 -4.89 10.20
N PHE A 61 3.13 -4.18 9.48
CA PHE A 61 3.44 -2.84 9.03
C PHE A 61 3.20 -1.86 10.17
N SER A 62 4.06 -0.85 10.34
CA SER A 62 3.76 0.24 11.27
C SER A 62 2.72 1.19 10.67
N GLU A 63 2.15 2.05 11.51
CA GLU A 63 1.21 3.10 11.06
C GLU A 63 1.88 4.04 10.06
N ASP A 64 3.16 4.38 10.27
CA ASP A 64 3.96 5.19 9.36
C ASP A 64 4.19 4.49 8.02
N GLU A 65 4.56 3.21 8.03
CA GLU A 65 4.77 2.41 6.82
C GLU A 65 3.47 2.31 6.00
N MET A 66 2.34 2.03 6.66
CA MET A 66 1.05 1.99 6.00
C MET A 66 0.67 3.33 5.40
N THR A 67 0.81 4.41 6.17
CA THR A 67 0.52 5.78 5.70
C THR A 67 1.36 6.12 4.47
N LEU A 68 2.63 5.74 4.46
CA LEU A 68 3.55 5.97 3.35
C LEU A 68 3.15 5.19 2.09
N ILE A 69 2.84 3.88 2.22
CA ILE A 69 2.34 3.05 1.13
C ILE A 69 1.05 3.67 0.55
N LEU A 70 0.15 4.13 1.42
CA LEU A 70 -1.12 4.70 1.02
C LEU A 70 -0.96 6.03 0.29
N GLN A 71 -0.06 6.90 0.75
CA GLN A 71 0.28 8.15 0.04
C GLN A 71 0.75 7.84 -1.37
N PHE A 72 1.66 6.88 -1.53
CA PHE A 72 2.15 6.51 -2.84
C PHE A 72 1.12 5.78 -3.72
N LEU A 73 0.19 5.00 -3.14
CA LEU A 73 -0.93 4.40 -3.88
C LEU A 73 -1.92 5.47 -4.39
N LYS A 74 -2.04 6.60 -3.68
CA LYS A 74 -2.82 7.76 -4.11
C LYS A 74 -2.10 8.57 -5.19
N GLU A 75 -0.78 8.56 -5.17
CA GLU A 75 0.06 9.31 -6.10
C GLU A 75 -0.06 8.74 -7.53
N GLY A 76 -0.41 9.59 -8.49
CA GLY A 76 -0.67 9.18 -9.87
C GLY A 76 -2.08 8.61 -10.16
N LYS A 77 -2.99 8.61 -9.17
CA LYS A 77 -4.41 8.25 -9.36
C LYS A 77 -5.30 9.49 -9.51
N SER A 78 -6.47 9.32 -10.13
CA SER A 78 -7.47 10.40 -10.27
C SER A 78 -8.04 10.83 -8.92
N LYS A 79 -8.55 12.07 -8.82
CA LYS A 79 -9.14 12.61 -7.56
C LYS A 79 -10.21 11.70 -6.94
N GLU A 80 -11.06 11.08 -7.76
CA GLU A 80 -12.07 10.12 -7.30
C GLU A 80 -11.47 8.82 -6.72
N GLU A 81 -10.34 8.38 -7.24
CA GLU A 81 -9.63 7.22 -6.72
C GLU A 81 -8.90 7.55 -5.42
N GLN A 82 -8.29 8.75 -5.33
CA GLN A 82 -7.68 9.23 -4.10
C GLN A 82 -8.71 9.31 -2.95
N ALA A 83 -9.90 9.85 -3.21
CA ALA A 83 -10.98 9.92 -2.22
C ALA A 83 -11.45 8.54 -1.75
N ARG A 84 -11.53 7.56 -2.66
CA ARG A 84 -11.88 6.17 -2.31
C ARG A 84 -10.78 5.50 -1.49
N ILE A 85 -9.52 5.74 -1.82
CA ILE A 85 -8.39 5.25 -1.02
C ILE A 85 -8.48 5.88 0.37
N ASP A 86 -8.70 7.19 0.49
CA ASP A 86 -8.82 7.88 1.78
C ASP A 86 -9.92 7.32 2.69
N GLN A 87 -11.11 7.02 2.12
CA GLN A 87 -12.18 6.37 2.87
C GLN A 87 -11.76 4.98 3.39
N MET A 88 -11.04 4.21 2.58
CA MET A 88 -10.53 2.90 2.98
C MET A 88 -9.44 3.02 4.05
N VAL A 89 -8.54 4.00 3.94
CA VAL A 89 -7.52 4.28 4.97
C VAL A 89 -8.17 4.61 6.30
N ALA A 90 -9.18 5.48 6.29
CA ALA A 90 -9.93 5.80 7.49
C ALA A 90 -10.57 4.56 8.13
N PHE A 91 -11.09 3.63 7.32
CA PHE A 91 -11.65 2.38 7.80
C PHE A 91 -10.59 1.44 8.40
N VAL A 92 -9.45 1.25 7.71
CA VAL A 92 -8.34 0.40 8.19
C VAL A 92 -7.74 0.98 9.45
N ASN A 93 -7.50 2.29 9.51
CA ASN A 93 -6.99 2.98 10.70
C ASN A 93 -7.97 2.88 11.86
N ALA A 94 -9.28 3.03 11.63
CA ALA A 94 -10.28 2.84 12.67
C ALA A 94 -10.29 1.39 13.21
N ALA A 95 -10.14 0.39 12.34
CA ALA A 95 -10.06 -1.02 12.72
C ALA A 95 -8.74 -1.35 13.48
N TRP A 96 -7.64 -0.70 13.11
CA TRP A 96 -6.33 -0.82 13.76
C TRP A 96 -6.30 -0.15 15.14
N LYS A 97 -6.77 1.10 15.23
CA LYS A 97 -6.79 1.90 16.46
C LYS A 97 -7.65 1.26 17.56
N LYS A 98 -8.63 0.43 17.19
CA LYS A 98 -9.49 -0.29 18.14
C LYS A 98 -8.81 -1.53 18.76
N ARG A 99 -7.62 -1.93 18.28
CA ARG A 99 -6.86 -3.10 18.75
C ARG A 99 -5.60 -2.75 19.56
N ASN A 100 -5.26 -1.47 19.70
CA ASN A 100 -4.30 -0.97 20.69
C ASN A 100 -5.05 -0.46 21.94
#